data_AF-A0AAX2ZEE3-F1
#
_entry.id   AF-A0AAX2ZEE3-F1
#
_cell.length_a   1.000
_cell.length_b   1.000
_cell.length_c   1.000
_cell.angle_alpha   90.00
_cell.angle_beta   90.00
_cell.angle_gamma   90.00
#
_symmetry.space_group_name_H-M   'P 1'
#
loop_
_entity.id
_entity.type
_entity.pdbx_description
1 polymer ?
#
loop_
_entity_poly.entity_id
_entity_poly.type
_entity_poly.pdbx_seq_one_letter_code
_entity_poly.pdbx_strand_id
1 'polypeptide(L)' 'MQMNAKEQLQSACTQLSTAQNALNQAMSTVEKPNNKQEIEKALSAVNNAVSVANSACQNYTE' A
#
# COMPACT_ATOMS: atom_id res chain seq x y z
N MET A 1 -9.69 21.95 9.30
CA MET A 1 -10.65 21.51 8.27
C MET A 1 -10.68 19.99 8.29
N GLN A 2 -11.86 19.38 8.27
CA GLN A 2 -11.99 17.93 8.17
C GLN A 2 -11.84 17.53 6.70
N MET A 3 -11.02 16.51 6.42
CA MET A 3 -10.84 16.03 5.05
C MET A 3 -12.16 15.49 4.51
N ASN A 4 -12.47 15.81 3.26
CA ASN A 4 -13.59 15.22 2.54
C ASN A 4 -13.28 13.77 2.09
N ALA A 5 -14.28 13.04 1.60
CA ALA A 5 -14.12 11.63 1.25
C ALA A 5 -13.07 11.39 0.13
N LYS A 6 -12.95 12.31 -0.83
CA LYS A 6 -11.94 12.25 -1.89
C LYS A 6 -10.54 12.43 -1.34
N GLU A 7 -10.34 13.42 -0.47
CA GLU A 7 -9.06 13.68 0.21
C GLU A 7 -8.65 12.49 1.10
N GLN A 8 -9.62 11.89 1.81
CA GLN A 8 -9.38 10.67 2.59
C GLN A 8 -8.96 9.49 1.70
N LEU A 9 -9.61 9.29 0.56
CA LEU A 9 -9.27 8.24 -0.39
C LEU A 9 -7.87 8.45 -1.02
N GLN A 10 -7.54 9.68 -1.42
CA GLN A 10 -6.22 10.03 -1.93
C GLN A 10 -5.12 9.81 -0.89
N SER A 11 -5.40 10.17 0.38
CA SER A 11 -4.50 9.91 1.50
C SER A 11 -4.28 8.42 1.71
N ALA A 12 -5.33 7.61 1.68
CA ALA A 12 -5.23 6.16 1.79
C ALA A 12 -4.40 5.54 0.65
N CYS A 13 -4.60 5.97 -0.60
CA CYS A 13 -3.78 5.53 -1.74
C CYS A 13 -2.30 5.84 -1.53
N THR A 14 -2.01 7.07 -1.08
CA THR A 14 -0.64 7.51 -0.80
C THR A 14 0.02 6.64 0.27
N GLN A 15 -0.67 6.40 1.39
CA GLN A 15 -0.17 5.57 2.49
C GLN A 15 0.09 4.13 2.07
N LEU A 16 -0.78 3.55 1.24
CA LEU A 16 -0.59 2.21 0.70
C LEU A 16 0.64 2.12 -0.22
N SER A 17 0.86 3.12 -1.09
CA SER A 17 2.08 3.19 -1.91
C SER A 17 3.34 3.38 -1.05
N THR A 18 3.29 4.18 0.01
CA THR A 18 4.41 4.30 0.96
C THR A 18 4.70 2.97 1.65
N ALA A 19 3.67 2.25 2.11
CA ALA A 19 3.83 0.94 2.73
C ALA A 19 4.44 -0.09 1.76
N GLN A 20 3.99 -0.09 0.49
CA GLN A 20 4.55 -0.94 -0.56
C GLN A 20 6.05 -0.70 -0.74
N ASN A 21 6.47 0.56 -0.81
CA ASN A 21 7.88 0.93 -0.93
C ASN A 21 8.70 0.50 0.28
N ALA A 22 8.19 0.68 1.49
CA ALA A 22 8.87 0.25 2.72
C ALA A 22 9.04 -1.27 2.78
N LEU A 23 8.02 -2.04 2.38
CA LEU A 23 8.08 -3.49 2.32
C LEU A 23 9.07 -3.99 1.24
N ASN A 24 9.14 -3.33 0.08
CA ASN A 24 10.15 -3.63 -0.94
C ASN A 24 11.58 -3.39 -0.41
N GLN A 25 11.80 -2.30 0.33
CA GLN A 25 13.10 -2.05 0.99
C GLN A 25 13.40 -3.10 2.07
N ALA A 26 12.41 -3.47 2.88
CA ALA A 26 12.57 -4.55 3.86
C ALA A 26 12.94 -5.88 3.17
N MET A 27 12.32 -6.19 2.01
CA MET A 27 12.65 -7.38 1.22
C MET A 27 14.10 -7.37 0.73
N SER A 28 14.62 -6.20 0.36
CA SER A 28 16.00 -6.06 -0.13
C SER A 28 17.06 -6.22 0.96
N THR A 29 16.69 -6.06 2.23
CA THR A 29 17.61 -6.05 3.38
C THR A 29 17.46 -7.25 4.31
N VAL A 30 16.37 -8.00 4.20
CA VAL A 30 16.10 -9.15 5.07
C VAL A 30 17.03 -10.33 4.78
N GLU A 31 17.70 -10.82 5.81
CA GLU A 31 18.67 -11.92 5.70
C GLU A 31 18.02 -13.29 5.97
N LYS A 32 17.09 -13.34 6.94
CA LYS A 32 16.47 -14.59 7.40
C LYS A 32 15.36 -15.07 6.46
N PRO A 33 15.40 -16.31 5.93
CA PRO A 33 14.37 -16.83 5.00
C PRO A 33 12.94 -16.81 5.56
N ASN A 34 12.76 -17.10 6.85
CA ASN A 34 11.44 -17.03 7.48
C ASN A 34 10.88 -15.60 7.46
N ASN A 35 11.73 -14.60 7.71
CA ASN A 35 11.32 -13.20 7.65
C ASN A 35 11.04 -12.76 6.20
N LYS A 36 11.77 -13.29 5.21
CA LYS A 36 11.45 -13.08 3.78
C LYS A 36 10.02 -13.51 3.48
N GLN A 37 9.64 -14.73 3.88
CA GLN A 37 8.28 -15.23 3.64
C GLN A 37 7.20 -14.35 4.27
N GLU A 38 7.42 -13.86 5.49
CA GLU A 38 6.46 -12.95 6.14
C GLU A 38 6.37 -11.59 5.44
N ILE A 39 7.51 -11.03 4.99
CA ILE A 39 7.52 -9.79 4.21
C ILE A 39 6.87 -10.02 2.83
N GLU A 40 7.07 -11.16 2.18
CA GLU A 40 6.43 -11.51 0.90
C GLU A 40 4.90 -11.56 1.04
N LYS A 41 4.39 -12.18 2.11
CA LYS A 41 2.95 -12.21 2.43
C LYS A 41 2.40 -10.80 2.60
N ALA A 42 3.09 -9.96 3.38
CA ALA A 42 2.70 -8.57 3.58
C ALA A 42 2.73 -7.77 2.27
N LEU A 43 3.76 -7.94 1.44
CA LEU A 43 3.92 -7.29 0.15
C LEU A 43 2.76 -7.66 -0.79
N SER A 44 2.40 -8.94 -0.85
CA SER A 44 1.28 -9.43 -1.67
C SER A 44 -0.05 -8.77 -1.26
N ALA A 45 -0.32 -8.70 0.05
CA ALA A 45 -1.53 -8.06 0.56
C ALA A 45 -1.56 -6.55 0.23
N VAL A 46 -0.44 -5.85 0.42
CA VAL A 46 -0.34 -4.42 0.11
C VAL A 46 -0.44 -4.15 -1.39
N ASN A 47 0.14 -4.98 -2.25
CA ASN A 47 0.02 -4.85 -3.70
C ASN A 47 -1.45 -4.92 -4.16
N ASN A 48 -2.21 -5.87 -3.59
CA ASN A 48 -3.64 -5.97 -3.87
C ASN A 48 -4.40 -4.73 -3.38
N ALA A 49 -4.11 -4.27 -2.15
CA ALA A 49 -4.73 -3.07 -1.60
C ALA A 49 -4.43 -1.81 -2.44
N VAL A 50 -3.17 -1.61 -2.87
CA VAL A 50 -2.76 -0.52 -3.77
C VAL A 50 -3.54 -0.55 -5.08
N SER A 51 -3.66 -1.73 -5.70
CA SER A 51 -4.41 -1.89 -6.95
C SER A 51 -5.88 -1.48 -6.81
N VAL A 52 -6.54 -1.97 -5.76
CA VAL A 52 -7.95 -1.66 -5.47
C VAL A 52 -8.13 -0.18 -5.14
N ALA A 53 -7.27 0.38 -4.28
CA ALA A 53 -7.34 1.78 -3.87
C ALA A 53 -7.11 2.74 -5.05
N ASN A 54 -6.11 2.45 -5.90
CA ASN A 54 -5.87 3.24 -7.11
C ASN A 54 -7.06 3.19 -8.07
N SER A 55 -7.67 2.02 -8.25
CA SER A 55 -8.89 1.88 -9.05
C SER A 55 -10.05 2.70 -8.48
N ALA A 56 -10.22 2.70 -7.15
CA ALA A 56 -11.23 3.52 -6.50
C ALA A 56 -10.94 5.02 -6.68
N CYS A 57 -9.68 5.44 -6.56
CA CYS A 57 -9.26 6.83 -6.71
C CYS A 57 -9.46 7.35 -8.14
N GLN A 58 -9.15 6.53 -9.15
CA GLN A 58 -9.33 6.87 -10.57
C GLN A 58 -10.81 6.98 -10.96
N ASN A 59 -11.66 6.15 -10.36
CA ASN A 59 -13.10 6.12 -10.65
C ASN A 59 -13.93 7.00 -9.71
N TYR A 60 -13.31 7.69 -8.74
CA TYR A 60 -14.03 8.55 -7.81
C TYR A 60 -14.65 9.73 -8.54
N THR A 61 -15.98 9.82 -8.48
CA THR A 61 -16.77 10.93 -9.04
C THR A 61 -17.42 11.69 -7.87
N GLU A 62 -17.40 13.03 -7.92
CA GLU A 62 -18.00 13.92 -6.92
C GLU A 62 -19.53 14.01 -7.02
#